data_AF-A0AAD6X973-F1
#
_entry.id   AF-A0AAD6X973-F1
#
_cell.length_a   1.000
_cell.length_b   1.000
_cell.length_c   1.000
_cell.angle_alpha   90.00
_cell.angle_beta   90.00
_cell.angle_gamma   90.00
#
_symmetry.space_group_name_H-M   'P 1'
#
loop_
_entity.id
_entity.type
_entity.pdbx_description
1 polymer ?
#
loop_
_entity_poly.entity_id
_entity_poly.type
_entity_poly.pdbx_seq_one_letter_code
_entity_poly.pdbx_strand_id
1 'polypeptide(L)'
;MSVEAADRDAVKQMYRAKMLAQDDIIKESWVKAMEVRLVREELEKCRKGEGPNAMENCRWLADKYNQMLVEAKLKGYKRIEKA
;
A
#
# COMPACT_ATOMS: atom_id res chain seq x y z
N MET A 1 43.14 -14.67 1.62
CA MET A 1 41.82 -14.02 1.50
C MET A 1 41.72 -12.99 2.61
N SER A 2 41.83 -11.71 2.26
CA SER A 2 42.08 -10.61 3.21
C SER A 2 40.79 -10.17 3.93
N VAL A 3 40.88 -9.92 5.24
CA VAL A 3 39.76 -9.57 6.13
C VAL A 3 38.94 -8.35 5.63
N GLU A 4 39.56 -7.42 4.91
CA GLU A 4 38.89 -6.26 4.29
C GLU A 4 37.95 -6.61 3.12
N ALA A 5 38.14 -7.75 2.46
CA ALA A 5 37.20 -8.21 1.44
C ALA A 5 35.93 -8.79 2.08
N ALA A 6 36.08 -9.52 3.18
CA ALA A 6 34.95 -10.06 3.94
C ALA A 6 34.07 -8.97 4.56
N ASP A 7 34.68 -7.87 5.04
CA ASP A 7 33.95 -6.73 5.58
C ASP A 7 33.16 -5.97 4.49
N ARG A 8 33.76 -5.77 3.30
CA ARG A 8 33.06 -5.18 2.15
C ARG A 8 31.90 -6.04 1.65
N ASP A 9 32.07 -7.37 1.64
CA ASP A 9 31.00 -8.30 1.25
C ASP A 9 29.85 -8.31 2.28
N ALA A 10 30.17 -8.22 3.58
CA ALA A 10 29.18 -8.09 4.65
C ALA A 10 28.36 -6.79 4.52
N VAL A 11 29.02 -5.66 4.29
CA VAL A 11 28.35 -4.36 4.05
C VAL A 11 27.45 -4.42 2.81
N LYS A 12 27.92 -5.07 1.74
CA LYS A 12 27.12 -5.26 0.50
C LYS A 12 25.89 -6.13 0.75
N GLN A 13 26.01 -7.19 1.53
CA GLN A 13 24.88 -8.05 1.91
C GLN A 13 23.86 -7.28 2.77
N MET A 14 24.32 -6.49 3.74
CA MET A 14 23.44 -5.62 4.54
C MET A 14 22.68 -4.61 3.68
N TYR A 15 23.37 -3.94 2.75
CA TYR A 15 22.71 -2.98 1.86
C TYR A 15 21.66 -3.65 0.97
N ARG A 16 21.94 -4.84 0.44
CA ARG A 16 20.98 -5.64 -0.33
C ARG A 16 19.76 -6.02 0.51
N ALA A 17 19.98 -6.50 1.74
CA ALA A 17 18.89 -6.84 2.66
C ALA A 17 17.99 -5.63 2.96
N LYS A 18 18.60 -4.45 3.16
CA LYS A 18 17.86 -3.20 3.35
C LYS A 18 17.01 -2.82 2.13
N MET A 19 17.57 -2.91 0.92
CA MET A 19 16.84 -2.61 -0.30
C MET A 19 15.66 -3.56 -0.50
N LEU A 20 15.82 -4.85 -0.22
CA LEU A 20 14.74 -5.83 -0.30
C LEU A 20 13.59 -5.51 0.67
N ALA A 21 13.91 -5.19 1.93
CA ALA A 21 12.90 -4.81 2.92
C ALA A 21 12.14 -3.53 2.50
N GLN A 22 12.83 -2.55 1.92
CA GLN A 22 12.20 -1.33 1.40
C GLN A 22 11.29 -1.62 0.21
N ASP A 23 11.72 -2.50 -0.71
CA ASP A 23 10.93 -2.89 -1.88
C ASP A 23 9.63 -3.59 -1.46
N ASP A 24 9.67 -4.46 -0.44
CA ASP A 24 8.48 -5.17 0.02
C ASP A 24 7.45 -4.22 0.66
N ILE A 25 7.90 -3.25 1.46
CA ILE A 25 7.03 -2.19 2.00
C ILE A 25 6.36 -1.38 0.87
N ILE A 26 7.11 -1.07 -0.19
CA ILE A 26 6.58 -0.34 -1.34
C ILE A 26 5.53 -1.18 -2.07
N LYS A 27 5.81 -2.47 -2.33
CA LYS A 27 4.86 -3.39 -2.98
C LYS A 27 3.56 -3.48 -2.18
N GLU A 28 3.63 -3.69 -0.87
CA GLU A 28 2.44 -3.74 -0.01
C GLU A 28 1.64 -2.44 -0.04
N SER A 29 2.33 -1.30 -0.06
CA SER A 29 1.69 0.02 -0.18
C SER A 29 0.93 0.15 -1.50
N TRP A 30 1.48 -0.36 -2.60
CA TRP A 30 0.80 -0.40 -3.90
C TRP A 30 -0.38 -1.37 -3.91
N VAL A 31 -0.27 -2.54 -3.28
CA VAL A 31 -1.38 -3.48 -3.14
C VAL A 31 -2.56 -2.82 -2.42
N LYS A 32 -2.33 -2.16 -1.28
CA LYS A 32 -3.37 -1.41 -0.56
C LYS A 32 -4.00 -0.31 -1.41
N ALA A 33 -3.20 0.40 -2.19
CA ALA A 33 -3.72 1.40 -3.13
C ALA A 33 -4.60 0.77 -4.21
N MET A 34 -4.27 -0.43 -4.70
CA MET A 34 -5.09 -1.17 -5.66
C MET A 34 -6.40 -1.67 -5.05
N GLU A 35 -6.39 -2.13 -3.80
CA GLU A 35 -7.61 -2.53 -3.07
C GLU A 35 -8.61 -1.38 -2.97
N VAL A 36 -8.15 -0.17 -2.65
CA VAL A 36 -8.99 1.04 -2.62
C VAL A 36 -9.62 1.33 -3.99
N ARG A 37 -8.88 1.13 -5.07
CA ARG A 37 -9.38 1.34 -6.45
C ARG A 37 -10.49 0.35 -6.77
N LEU A 38 -10.35 -0.91 -6.40
CA LEU A 38 -11.40 -1.92 -6.59
C LEU A 38 -12.69 -1.55 -5.85
N VAL A 39 -12.58 -1.11 -4.59
CA VAL A 39 -13.75 -0.67 -3.81
C VAL A 39 -14.43 0.55 -4.43
N ARG A 40 -13.64 1.50 -4.96
CA ARG A 40 -14.17 2.65 -5.68
C ARG A 40 -14.93 2.23 -6.94
N GLU A 41 -14.37 1.34 -7.75
CA GLU A 41 -15.02 0.85 -8.97
C GLU A 41 -16.35 0.15 -8.64
N GLU A 42 -16.38 -0.64 -7.58
CA GLU A 42 -17.61 -1.29 -7.14
C GLU A 42 -18.65 -0.30 -6.60
N LEU A 43 -18.22 0.73 -5.86
CA LEU A 43 -19.09 1.83 -5.45
C LEU A 43 -19.68 2.59 -6.66
N GLU A 44 -18.89 2.82 -7.70
CA GLU A 44 -19.35 3.46 -8.94
C GLU A 44 -20.39 2.60 -9.66
N LYS A 45 -20.22 1.26 -9.70
CA LYS A 45 -21.24 0.34 -10.25
C LYS A 45 -22.52 0.35 -9.42
N CYS A 46 -22.41 0.26 -8.09
CA CYS A 46 -23.56 0.29 -7.19
C CYS A 46 -24.38 1.56 -7.39
N ARG A 47 -23.73 2.73 -7.43
CA ARG A 47 -24.41 4.02 -7.66
C ARG A 47 -25.13 4.08 -9.01
N LYS A 48 -24.52 3.51 -10.06
CA LYS A 48 -25.15 3.46 -11.39
C LYS A 48 -26.34 2.48 -11.44
N GLY A 49 -26.29 1.38 -10.70
CA GLY A 49 -27.35 0.38 -10.66
C GLY A 49 -28.56 0.80 -9.82
N GLU A 50 -28.31 1.36 -8.63
CA GLU A 50 -29.36 1.73 -7.66
C GLU A 50 -30.04 3.08 -7.98
N GLY A 51 -29.37 3.96 -8.73
CA GLY A 51 -29.89 5.26 -9.10
C GLY A 51 -30.28 6.10 -7.87
N PRO A 52 -31.56 6.49 -7.69
CA PRO A 52 -32.02 7.26 -6.53
C PRO A 52 -31.79 6.57 -5.17
N ASN A 53 -31.79 5.23 -5.13
CA ASN A 53 -31.67 4.46 -3.89
C ASN A 53 -30.21 4.27 -3.44
N ALA A 54 -29.24 4.78 -4.21
CA ALA A 54 -27.82 4.59 -3.95
C ALA A 54 -27.37 5.12 -2.57
N MET A 55 -28.10 6.06 -1.99
CA MET A 55 -27.76 6.65 -0.69
C MET A 55 -27.92 5.65 0.47
N GLU A 56 -28.89 4.73 0.38
CA GLU A 56 -29.11 3.70 1.39
C GLU A 56 -28.35 2.42 1.02
N ASN A 57 -28.52 1.94 -0.21
CA ASN A 57 -28.03 0.64 -0.64
C ASN A 57 -26.49 0.59 -0.82
N CYS A 58 -25.86 1.71 -1.21
CA CYS A 58 -24.41 1.78 -1.42
C CYS A 58 -23.65 2.42 -0.24
N ARG A 59 -24.33 2.74 0.88
CA ARG A 59 -23.72 3.47 2.01
C ARG A 59 -22.52 2.72 2.60
N TRP A 60 -22.66 1.42 2.81
CA TRP A 60 -21.59 0.59 3.39
C TRP A 60 -20.33 0.56 2.51
N LEU A 61 -20.47 0.60 1.17
CA LEU A 61 -19.35 0.71 0.24
C LEU A 61 -18.68 2.09 0.34
N ALA A 62 -19.47 3.15 0.47
CA ALA A 62 -18.95 4.50 0.64
C ALA A 62 -18.18 4.64 1.96
N ASP A 63 -18.71 4.09 3.06
CA ASP A 63 -18.06 4.11 4.38
C ASP A 63 -16.75 3.31 4.35
N LYS A 64 -16.78 2.11 3.74
CA LYS A 64 -15.59 1.28 3.54
C LYS A 64 -14.53 2.00 2.70
N TYR A 65 -14.92 2.61 1.59
CA TYR A 65 -14.01 3.37 0.74
C TYR A 65 -13.35 4.53 1.51
N ASN A 66 -14.14 5.28 2.29
CA ASN A 66 -13.64 6.39 3.09
C ASN A 66 -12.64 5.94 4.16
N GLN A 67 -12.92 4.82 4.84
CA GLN A 67 -11.99 4.25 5.81
C GLN A 67 -10.67 3.85 5.13
N MET A 68 -10.75 3.11 4.02
CA MET A 68 -9.58 2.64 3.30
C MET A 68 -8.75 3.80 2.72
N LEU A 69 -9.37 4.91 2.31
CA LEU A 69 -8.66 6.10 1.83
C LEU A 69 -7.74 6.73 2.87
N VAL A 70 -8.06 6.60 4.17
CA VAL A 70 -7.22 7.13 5.25
C VAL A 70 -6.05 6.18 5.51
N GLU A 71 -6.33 4.89 5.54
CA GLU A 71 -5.38 3.82 5.89
C GLU A 71 -4.36 3.55 4.77
N ALA A 72 -4.82 3.49 3.52
CA ALA A 72 -4.03 3.11 2.35
C ALA A 72 -3.26 4.28 1.71
N LYS A 73 -3.18 5.45 2.37
CA LYS A 73 -2.37 6.57 1.85
C LYS A 73 -0.94 6.11 1.66
N LEU A 74 -0.41 6.26 0.45
CA LEU A 74 0.98 5.97 0.12
C LEU A 74 1.91 6.84 0.99
N LYS A 75 2.45 6.25 2.06
CA LYS A 75 3.50 6.82 2.87
C LYS A 75 4.82 6.29 2.30
N GLY A 76 5.64 7.14 1.67
CA GLY A 76 6.93 6.70 1.14
C GLY A 76 7.79 6.04 2.23
N TYR A 77 8.60 5.05 1.85
CA TYR A 77 9.38 4.18 2.77
C TYR A 77 10.21 4.97 3.81
N LYS A 78 10.74 6.14 3.44
CA LYS A 78 11.51 7.03 4.35
C LYS A 78 10.71 7.51 5.57
N ARG A 79 9.37 7.52 5.49
CA ARG A 79 8.49 7.88 6.63
C ARG A 79 8.15 6.67 7.50
N ILE A 80 8.30 5.44 7.00
CA ILE A 80 7.97 4.21 7.71
C ILE A 80 9.17 3.75 8.55
N GLU A 81 10.40 3.88 8.05
CA GLU A 81 11.63 3.55 8.82
C GLU A 81 11.93 4.53 9.98
N LYS A 82 11.31 5.72 9.99
CA LYS A 82 11.52 6.76 11.03
C LYS A 82 10.48 6.74 12.15
N ALA A 83 9.44 5.90 12.04
CA ALA A 83 8.31 5.85 12.96
C ALA A 83 8.49 4.73 14.01
#